data_AF-A0A800LX39-F1
#
_entry.id   AF-A0A800LX39-F1
#
_cell.length_a   1.000
_cell.length_b   1.000
_cell.length_c   1.000
_cell.angle_alpha   90.00
_cell.angle_beta   90.00
_cell.angle_gamma   90.00
#
_symmetry.space_group_name_H-M   'P 1'
#
loop_
_entity.id
_entity.type
_entity.pdbx_description
1 polymer ?
#
loop_
_entity_poly.entity_id
_entity_poly.type
_entity_poly.pdbx_seq_one_letter_code
_entity_poly.pdbx_strand_id
1 'polypeptide(L)'
;MIITVFEDSNYSSLFPLNINRASCELRCGAFTNLERINNLLSAEDSIQLVVRDELTTLMKERYPNLTVNPEMVSQGIWLNGRGLWNENKFIEITSSRSYTNNGILMAIQNHEDIPLTEFHQYLDSASLVSTEIVIQFIKNVWDGIFLQSEVIAADAQNFIDYKQGD
;
A
#
# COMPACT_ATOMS: atom_id res chain seq x y z
N MET A 1 10.57 6.95 9.60
CA MET A 1 10.66 6.82 8.12
C MET A 1 9.31 7.19 7.53
N ILE A 2 9.26 7.72 6.30
CA ILE A 2 7.98 8.00 5.62
C ILE A 2 7.67 6.83 4.70
N ILE A 3 6.45 6.30 4.80
CA ILE A 3 5.90 5.32 3.86
C ILE A 3 4.81 5.98 3.02
N THR A 4 4.95 5.85 1.70
CA THR A 4 3.90 6.25 0.76
C THR A 4 3.05 5.05 0.42
N VAL A 5 1.76 5.07 0.74
CA VAL A 5 0.82 4.07 0.22
C VAL A 5 0.12 4.65 -0.99
N PHE A 6 0.33 4.05 -2.15
CA PHE A 6 -0.16 4.58 -3.42
C PHE A 6 -1.24 3.73 -4.07
N GLU A 7 -2.14 4.39 -4.78
CA GLU A 7 -3.10 3.78 -5.70
C GLU A 7 -2.54 3.85 -7.12
N ASP A 8 -2.43 2.69 -7.77
CA ASP A 8 -1.93 2.59 -9.14
C ASP A 8 -3.06 2.69 -10.17
N SER A 9 -2.70 2.81 -11.45
CA SER A 9 -3.66 2.92 -12.56
C SER A 9 -4.59 1.72 -12.74
N ASN A 10 -4.33 0.60 -12.05
CA ASN A 10 -5.13 -0.61 -12.13
C ASN A 10 -6.27 -0.63 -11.08
N TYR A 11 -6.49 0.45 -10.32
CA TYR A 11 -7.59 0.54 -9.35
C TYR A 11 -8.97 0.22 -9.96
N SER A 12 -9.18 0.46 -11.26
CA SER A 12 -10.46 0.26 -11.95
C SER A 12 -10.97 -1.19 -11.90
N SER A 13 -10.07 -2.16 -11.77
CA SER A 13 -10.36 -3.59 -11.57
C SER A 13 -11.10 -3.90 -10.25
N LEU A 14 -11.12 -2.95 -9.32
CA LEU A 14 -11.75 -3.07 -8.01
C LEU A 14 -13.18 -2.50 -7.97
N PHE A 15 -13.68 -2.00 -9.10
CA PHE A 15 -15.06 -1.50 -9.18
C PHE A 15 -16.06 -2.64 -8.97
N PRO A 16 -17.16 -2.43 -8.21
CA PRO A 16 -17.61 -1.16 -7.60
C PRO A 16 -17.13 -0.94 -6.15
N LEU A 17 -16.26 -1.80 -5.62
CA LEU A 17 -15.89 -1.76 -4.20
C LEU A 17 -15.08 -0.52 -3.82
N ASN A 18 -14.41 0.11 -4.80
CA ASN A 18 -13.55 1.28 -4.61
C ASN A 18 -14.18 2.61 -5.07
N ILE A 19 -15.51 2.71 -5.23
CA ILE A 19 -16.17 3.98 -5.63
C ILE A 19 -15.87 5.12 -4.64
N ASN A 20 -15.96 4.83 -3.34
CA ASN A 20 -15.72 5.79 -2.24
C ASN A 20 -14.60 5.29 -1.30
N ARG A 21 -13.71 4.44 -1.84
CA ARG A 21 -12.61 3.83 -1.10
C ARG A 21 -11.36 3.81 -1.97
N ALA A 22 -10.22 4.16 -1.40
CA ALA A 22 -8.95 3.90 -2.05
C ALA A 22 -8.62 2.40 -2.00
N SER A 23 -7.75 1.94 -2.89
CA SER A 23 -7.32 0.55 -2.99
C SER A 23 -6.77 -0.01 -1.66
N CYS A 24 -6.09 0.82 -0.86
CA CYS A 24 -5.57 0.44 0.45
C CYS A 24 -6.63 0.23 1.53
N GLU A 25 -7.87 0.66 1.30
CA GLU A 25 -8.97 0.52 2.26
C GLU A 25 -9.80 -0.75 2.04
N LEU A 26 -9.44 -1.56 1.04
CA LEU A 26 -10.07 -2.86 0.84
C LEU A 26 -9.68 -3.81 1.95
N ARG A 27 -10.67 -4.56 2.44
CA ARG A 27 -10.48 -5.59 3.45
C ARG A 27 -10.23 -6.94 2.82
N CYS A 28 -9.24 -7.63 3.34
CA CYS A 28 -9.01 -9.05 3.14
C CYS A 28 -8.34 -9.55 4.41
N GLY A 29 -8.85 -10.62 5.00
CA GLY A 29 -8.50 -10.98 6.37
C GLY A 29 -9.26 -10.16 7.41
N ALA A 30 -8.59 -9.81 8.51
CA ALA A 30 -9.18 -8.96 9.53
C ALA A 30 -8.89 -7.48 9.36
N PHE A 31 -7.88 -7.14 8.55
CA PHE A 31 -7.42 -5.78 8.34
C PHE A 31 -7.69 -5.30 6.92
N THR A 32 -7.78 -3.98 6.77
CA THR A 32 -7.53 -3.29 5.51
C THR A 32 -6.03 -3.36 5.18
N ASN A 33 -5.68 -3.14 3.92
CA ASN A 33 -4.26 -3.09 3.54
C ASN A 33 -3.52 -1.93 4.21
N LEU A 34 -4.20 -0.79 4.42
CA LEU A 34 -3.64 0.34 5.14
C LEU A 34 -3.36 0.02 6.61
N GLU A 35 -4.30 -0.62 7.31
CA GLU A 35 -4.10 -1.07 8.70
C GLU A 35 -2.95 -2.07 8.79
N ARG A 36 -2.85 -2.98 7.82
CA ARG A 36 -1.75 -3.95 7.78
C ARG A 36 -0.40 -3.29 7.60
N ILE A 37 -0.28 -2.31 6.72
CA ILE A 37 0.94 -1.52 6.56
C ILE A 37 1.25 -0.77 7.86
N ASN A 38 0.27 -0.14 8.49
CA ASN A 38 0.45 0.57 9.75
C ASN A 38 0.98 -0.33 10.88
N ASN A 39 0.53 -1.59 10.94
CA ASN A 39 1.04 -2.56 11.93
C ASN A 39 2.51 -2.94 11.73
N LEU A 40 3.10 -2.66 10.56
CA LEU A 40 4.53 -2.89 10.30
C LEU A 40 5.42 -1.75 10.81
N LEU A 41 4.83 -0.65 11.29
CA LEU A 41 5.53 0.60 11.55
C LEU A 41 5.85 0.81 13.02
N SER A 42 6.96 1.48 13.25
CA SER A 42 7.33 1.98 14.59
C SER A 42 6.63 3.31 14.88
N ALA A 43 6.61 3.74 16.14
CA ALA A 43 5.96 4.99 16.56
C ALA A 43 6.53 6.26 15.89
N GLU A 44 7.76 6.20 15.40
CA GLU A 44 8.47 7.32 14.72
C GLU A 44 8.27 7.32 13.19
N ASP A 45 7.56 6.32 12.67
CA ASP A 45 7.24 6.22 11.24
C ASP A 45 5.93 6.94 10.93
N SER A 46 5.80 7.42 9.70
CA SER A 46 4.60 8.11 9.24
C SER A 46 4.14 7.60 7.87
N ILE A 47 2.84 7.70 7.63
CA ILE A 47 2.23 7.31 6.36
C ILE A 47 1.73 8.56 5.63
N GLN A 48 2.04 8.62 4.33
CA GLN A 48 1.35 9.48 3.38
C GLN A 48 0.63 8.63 2.33
N LEU A 49 -0.49 9.15 1.82
CA LEU A 49 -1.33 8.48 0.84
C LEU A 49 -1.26 9.23 -0.49
N VAL A 50 -1.08 8.49 -1.57
CA VAL A 50 -1.26 8.99 -2.93
C VAL A 50 -2.43 8.24 -3.56
N VAL A 51 -3.54 8.95 -3.77
CA VAL A 51 -4.82 8.41 -4.25
C VAL A 51 -5.34 9.23 -5.43
N ARG A 52 -6.34 8.70 -6.15
CA ARG A 52 -7.01 9.47 -7.22
C ARG A 52 -7.67 10.76 -6.69
N ASP A 53 -7.63 11.81 -7.51
CA ASP A 53 -8.01 13.17 -7.12
C ASP A 53 -9.42 13.25 -6.52
N GLU A 54 -10.38 12.51 -7.09
CA GLU A 54 -11.76 12.49 -6.63
C GLU A 54 -11.93 11.93 -5.20
N LEU A 55 -10.97 11.15 -4.70
CA LEU A 55 -10.99 10.63 -3.34
C LEU A 55 -10.27 11.53 -2.33
N THR A 56 -9.53 12.55 -2.78
CA THR A 56 -8.67 13.39 -1.91
C THR A 56 -9.43 13.93 -0.70
N THR A 57 -10.58 14.57 -0.92
CA THR A 57 -11.38 15.17 0.16
C THR A 57 -11.87 14.12 1.13
N LEU A 58 -12.43 13.02 0.62
CA LEU A 58 -12.96 11.93 1.44
C LEU A 58 -11.88 11.25 2.29
N MET A 59 -10.69 11.07 1.72
CA MET A 59 -9.55 10.47 2.40
C MET A 59 -9.00 11.37 3.50
N LYS A 60 -8.95 12.70 3.27
CA LYS A 60 -8.56 13.68 4.31
C LYS A 60 -9.54 13.71 5.48
N GLU A 61 -10.85 13.57 5.21
CA GLU A 61 -11.86 13.47 6.26
C GLU A 61 -11.74 12.18 7.08
N ARG A 62 -11.46 11.05 6.41
CA ARG A 62 -11.38 9.73 7.05
C ARG A 62 -10.08 9.51 7.82
N TYR A 63 -8.97 10.08 7.33
CA TYR A 63 -7.63 9.93 7.89
C TYR A 63 -7.01 11.32 8.16
N PRO A 64 -7.53 12.09 9.13
CA PRO A 64 -7.09 13.46 9.38
C PRO A 64 -5.63 13.58 9.84
N ASN A 65 -5.06 12.47 10.34
CA ASN A 65 -3.68 12.40 10.82
C ASN A 65 -2.68 12.02 9.71
N LEU A 66 -3.16 11.63 8.52
CA LEU A 66 -2.30 11.23 7.41
C LEU A 66 -2.22 12.33 6.36
N THR A 67 -1.05 12.47 5.73
CA THR A 67 -0.89 13.36 4.58
C THR A 67 -1.47 12.70 3.34
N VAL A 68 -2.48 13.30 2.72
CA VAL A 68 -3.13 12.77 1.51
C VAL A 68 -2.85 13.69 0.32
N ASN A 69 -2.31 13.12 -0.75
CA ASN A 69 -1.90 13.81 -1.98
C ASN A 69 -1.05 15.06 -1.66
N PRO A 70 0.15 14.88 -1.08
CA PRO A 70 1.06 15.99 -0.80
C PRO A 70 1.52 16.67 -2.09
N GLU A 71 1.98 17.92 -2.02
CA GLU A 71 2.60 18.57 -3.19
C GLU A 71 3.89 17.88 -3.61
N MET A 72 4.67 17.43 -2.63
CA MET A 72 5.89 16.63 -2.79
C MET A 72 5.71 15.27 -2.13
N VAL A 73 5.82 14.20 -2.89
CA VAL A 73 5.83 12.83 -2.38
C VAL A 73 7.22 12.54 -1.84
N SER A 74 7.32 12.44 -0.51
CA SER A 74 8.58 12.22 0.19
C SER A 74 9.32 10.95 -0.24
N GLN A 75 10.64 11.00 -0.15
CA GLN A 75 11.52 9.84 -0.18
C GLN A 75 11.15 8.81 0.91
N GLY A 76 11.48 7.55 0.66
CA GLY A 76 11.17 6.43 1.53
C GLY A 76 10.61 5.25 0.75
N ILE A 77 9.92 4.35 1.48
CA ILE A 77 9.34 3.15 0.89
C ILE A 77 7.95 3.49 0.36
N TRP A 78 7.72 3.24 -0.91
CA TRP A 78 6.43 3.39 -1.54
C TRP A 78 5.82 2.01 -1.77
N LEU A 79 4.61 1.79 -1.26
CA LEU A 79 3.90 0.51 -1.28
C LEU A 79 2.58 0.66 -2.04
N ASN A 80 2.32 -0.29 -2.94
CA ASN A 80 1.05 -0.36 -3.63
C ASN A 80 -0.04 -0.74 -2.63
N GLY A 81 -1.11 0.06 -2.57
CA GLY A 81 -2.24 -0.13 -1.67
C GLY A 81 -3.01 -1.42 -1.89
N ARG A 82 -2.86 -2.08 -3.05
CA ARG A 82 -3.49 -3.39 -3.32
C ARG A 82 -2.74 -4.56 -2.69
N GLY A 83 -1.48 -4.36 -2.30
CA GLY A 83 -0.60 -5.38 -1.72
C GLY A 83 -1.03 -5.82 -0.32
N LEU A 84 -0.99 -7.13 -0.08
CA LEU A 84 -1.19 -7.74 1.23
C LEU A 84 0.16 -7.83 1.96
N TRP A 85 0.67 -6.67 2.39
CA TRP A 85 1.99 -6.52 2.99
C TRP A 85 2.10 -7.17 4.36
N ASN A 86 3.14 -7.96 4.60
CA ASN A 86 3.47 -8.48 5.92
C ASN A 86 4.96 -8.24 6.20
N GLU A 87 5.41 -8.52 7.42
CA GLU A 87 6.79 -8.30 7.85
C GLU A 87 7.81 -8.96 6.91
N ASN A 88 7.58 -10.23 6.54
CA ASN A 88 8.46 -10.97 5.63
C ASN A 88 8.63 -10.25 4.28
N LYS A 89 7.52 -9.78 3.69
CA LYS A 89 7.55 -9.09 2.39
C LYS A 89 8.05 -7.67 2.48
N PHE A 90 7.87 -7.02 3.61
CA PHE A 90 8.36 -5.67 3.85
C PHE A 90 9.89 -5.66 3.97
N ILE A 91 10.48 -6.62 4.67
CA ILE A 91 11.94 -6.74 4.83
C ILE A 91 12.65 -7.10 3.50
N GLU A 92 11.95 -7.76 2.57
CA GLU A 92 12.47 -8.02 1.21
C GLU A 92 12.73 -6.73 0.41
N ILE A 93 12.14 -5.59 0.80
CA ILE A 93 12.33 -4.29 0.14
C ILE A 93 13.69 -3.71 0.53
N THR A 94 14.71 -4.12 -0.24
CA THR A 94 16.08 -3.62 -0.13
C THR A 94 16.32 -2.33 -0.91
N SER A 95 17.41 -1.63 -0.58
CA SER A 95 17.73 -0.30 -1.09
C SER A 95 17.89 -0.21 -2.61
N SER A 96 17.37 0.89 -3.18
CA SER A 96 17.56 1.32 -4.58
C SER A 96 16.96 0.41 -5.65
N ARG A 97 15.79 -0.19 -5.37
CA ARG A 97 15.08 -1.04 -6.33
C ARG A 97 13.59 -0.72 -6.35
N SER A 98 12.99 -0.93 -7.52
CA SER A 98 11.56 -1.12 -7.68
C SER A 98 11.25 -2.61 -7.77
N TYR A 99 10.03 -2.98 -7.36
CA TYR A 99 9.60 -4.36 -7.26
C TYR A 99 8.27 -4.56 -7.97
N THR A 100 8.20 -5.56 -8.85
CA THR A 100 6.97 -5.93 -9.56
C THR A 100 6.48 -7.31 -9.19
N ASN A 101 5.19 -7.54 -9.35
CA ASN A 101 4.61 -8.87 -9.34
C ASN A 101 3.74 -9.02 -10.60
N ASN A 102 4.11 -9.94 -11.50
CA ASN A 102 3.44 -10.15 -12.78
C ASN A 102 3.29 -8.85 -13.59
N GLY A 103 4.33 -8.01 -13.59
CA GLY A 103 4.37 -6.72 -14.30
C GLY A 103 3.61 -5.57 -13.62
N ILE A 104 3.02 -5.80 -12.44
CA ILE A 104 2.39 -4.75 -11.63
C ILE A 104 3.39 -4.25 -10.60
N LEU A 105 3.62 -2.93 -10.55
CA LEU A 105 4.52 -2.33 -9.59
C LEU A 105 3.95 -2.44 -8.17
N MET A 106 4.67 -3.15 -7.30
CA MET A 106 4.28 -3.40 -5.92
C MET A 106 4.97 -2.45 -4.95
N ALA A 107 6.27 -2.22 -5.11
CA ALA A 107 7.00 -1.33 -4.22
C ALA A 107 8.13 -0.58 -4.93
N ILE A 108 8.50 0.57 -4.37
CA ILE A 108 9.71 1.31 -4.73
C ILE A 108 10.40 1.71 -3.45
N GLN A 109 11.72 1.55 -3.37
CA GLN A 109 12.52 2.29 -2.40
C GLN A 109 13.10 3.53 -3.07
N ASN A 110 12.53 4.69 -2.74
CA ASN A 110 12.87 5.97 -3.35
C ASN A 110 13.73 6.82 -2.40
N HIS A 111 14.68 7.60 -2.95
CA HIS A 111 15.69 8.34 -2.19
C HIS A 111 15.61 9.87 -2.40
N GLU A 112 14.61 10.35 -3.13
CA GLU A 112 14.40 11.77 -3.38
C GLU A 112 12.93 12.15 -3.24
N ASP A 113 12.63 13.38 -2.83
CA ASP A 113 11.26 13.86 -2.84
C ASP A 113 10.89 14.24 -4.28
N ILE A 114 9.74 13.78 -4.78
CA ILE A 114 9.29 14.11 -6.13
C ILE A 114 7.99 14.92 -6.12
N PRO A 115 7.75 15.81 -7.09
CA PRO A 115 6.45 16.45 -7.23
C PRO A 115 5.35 15.43 -7.49
N LEU A 116 4.18 15.59 -6.88
CA LEU A 116 3.02 14.72 -7.12
C LEU A 116 2.63 14.68 -8.61
N THR A 117 2.84 15.78 -9.34
CA THR A 117 2.59 15.87 -10.78
C THR A 117 3.43 14.89 -11.61
N GLU A 118 4.60 14.50 -11.12
CA GLU A 118 5.50 13.56 -11.78
C GLU A 118 5.32 12.11 -11.30
N PHE A 119 4.50 11.90 -10.26
CA PHE A 119 4.37 10.63 -9.56
C PHE A 119 4.01 9.47 -10.48
N HIS A 120 2.97 9.62 -11.32
CA HIS A 120 2.54 8.54 -12.20
C HIS A 120 3.60 8.19 -13.27
N GLN A 121 4.25 9.20 -13.84
CA GLN A 121 5.35 8.98 -14.80
C GLN A 121 6.54 8.28 -14.12
N TYR A 122 6.80 8.61 -12.86
CA TYR A 122 7.81 7.93 -12.05
C TYR A 122 7.46 6.46 -11.84
N LEU A 123 6.21 6.14 -11.46
CA LEU A 123 5.75 4.74 -11.30
C LEU A 123 5.94 3.94 -12.60
N ASP A 124 5.55 4.51 -13.74
CA ASP A 124 5.68 3.86 -15.04
C ASP A 124 7.15 3.57 -15.35
N SER A 125 8.03 4.55 -15.13
CA SER A 125 9.48 4.40 -15.33
C SER A 125 10.09 3.34 -14.40
N ALA A 126 9.69 3.35 -13.12
CA ALA A 126 10.14 2.40 -12.12
C ALA A 126 9.71 0.96 -12.45
N SER A 127 8.57 0.76 -13.11
CA SER A 127 8.09 -0.57 -13.51
C SER A 127 9.01 -1.25 -14.56
N LEU A 128 9.72 -0.47 -15.38
CA LEU A 128 10.57 -0.96 -16.47
C LEU A 128 11.89 -1.60 -16.00
N VAL A 129 12.41 -1.16 -14.85
CA VAL A 129 13.69 -1.64 -14.28
C VAL A 129 13.44 -2.14 -12.87
N SER A 130 12.69 -3.23 -12.77
CA SER A 130 12.17 -3.78 -11.51
C SER A 130 12.66 -5.20 -11.23
N THR A 131 12.65 -5.56 -9.95
CA THR A 131 12.91 -6.93 -9.47
C THR A 131 11.58 -7.61 -9.18
N GLU A 132 11.45 -8.90 -9.51
CA GLU A 132 10.22 -9.62 -9.18
C GLU A 132 10.11 -9.87 -7.66
N ILE A 133 8.94 -9.60 -7.09
CA ILE A 133 8.56 -9.93 -5.72
C ILE A 133 7.29 -10.77 -5.71
N VAL A 134 7.30 -11.87 -4.96
CA VAL A 134 6.12 -12.72 -4.81
C VAL A 134 5.33 -12.23 -3.59
N ILE A 135 4.24 -11.50 -3.84
CA ILE A 135 3.34 -10.98 -2.80
C ILE A 135 1.89 -11.12 -3.25
N GLN A 136 1.00 -11.54 -2.36
CA GLN A 136 -0.43 -11.56 -2.68
C GLN A 136 -0.98 -10.13 -2.72
N PHE A 137 -1.89 -9.86 -3.65
CA PHE A 137 -2.53 -8.55 -3.76
C PHE A 137 -3.92 -8.70 -4.35
N ILE A 138 -4.79 -7.73 -4.06
CA ILE A 138 -6.15 -7.71 -4.57
C ILE A 138 -6.11 -7.14 -5.99
N LYS A 139 -6.05 -8.02 -6.99
CA LYS A 139 -6.03 -7.62 -8.41
C LYS A 139 -7.42 -7.29 -8.92
N ASN A 140 -8.46 -7.94 -8.40
CA ASN A 140 -9.87 -7.76 -8.76
C ASN A 140 -10.75 -7.94 -7.52
N VAL A 141 -12.03 -7.57 -7.65
CA VAL A 141 -13.02 -7.65 -6.55
C VAL A 141 -13.15 -9.02 -5.89
N TRP A 142 -12.92 -10.12 -6.61
CA TRP A 142 -13.07 -11.48 -6.09
C TRP A 142 -11.84 -12.00 -5.36
N ASP A 143 -10.66 -11.41 -5.57
CA ASP A 143 -9.42 -11.91 -4.99
C ASP A 143 -9.45 -11.84 -3.47
N GLY A 144 -10.03 -10.77 -2.91
CA GLY A 144 -10.20 -10.64 -1.46
C GLY A 144 -10.99 -11.81 -0.84
N ILE A 145 -11.94 -12.39 -1.57
CA ILE A 145 -12.73 -13.54 -1.11
C ILE A 145 -11.89 -14.82 -1.14
N PHE A 146 -11.15 -15.04 -2.22
CA PHE A 146 -10.34 -16.26 -2.39
C PHE A 146 -9.08 -16.26 -1.53
N LEU A 147 -8.51 -15.09 -1.25
CA LEU A 147 -7.35 -14.90 -0.40
C LEU A 147 -7.71 -14.88 1.10
N GLN A 148 -9.00 -14.76 1.43
CA GLN A 148 -9.47 -14.51 2.80
C GLN A 148 -8.90 -15.48 3.83
N SER A 149 -8.94 -16.80 3.58
CA SER A 149 -8.49 -17.79 4.55
C SER A 149 -6.99 -17.72 4.83
N GLU A 150 -6.18 -17.56 3.79
CA GLU A 150 -4.73 -17.43 3.90
C GLU A 150 -4.34 -16.13 4.59
N VAL A 151 -5.01 -15.02 4.24
CA VAL A 151 -4.75 -13.71 4.86
C VAL A 151 -5.20 -13.68 6.31
N ILE A 152 -6.32 -14.33 6.69
CA ILE A 152 -6.68 -14.49 8.11
C ILE A 152 -5.59 -15.23 8.88
N ALA A 153 -5.03 -16.30 8.29
CA ALA A 153 -3.96 -17.06 8.92
C ALA A 153 -2.67 -16.25 9.05
N ALA A 154 -2.33 -15.42 8.05
CA ALA A 154 -1.20 -14.51 8.11
C ALA A 154 -1.41 -13.37 9.12
N ASP A 155 -2.62 -12.84 9.22
CA ASP A 155 -3.02 -11.81 10.18
C ASP A 155 -3.04 -12.37 11.62
N ALA A 156 -3.06 -13.69 11.80
CA ALA A 156 -3.27 -14.36 13.08
C ALA A 156 -2.30 -13.91 14.18
N GLN A 157 -1.03 -13.72 13.81
CA GLN A 157 0.03 -13.30 14.71
C GLN A 157 -0.30 -11.96 15.37
N ASN A 158 -0.82 -11.00 14.59
CA ASN A 158 -1.21 -9.70 15.10
C ASN A 158 -2.30 -9.80 16.19
N PHE A 159 -3.30 -10.69 16.06
CA PHE A 159 -4.32 -10.84 17.13
C PHE A 159 -3.75 -11.39 18.44
N ILE A 160 -2.76 -12.27 18.34
CA ILE A 160 -2.14 -12.90 19.50
C ILE A 160 -1.32 -11.87 20.26
N ASP A 161 -0.57 -11.03 19.54
CA ASP A 161 0.26 -9.99 20.12
C ASP A 161 -0.61 -8.89 20.78
N TYR A 162 -1.75 -8.50 20.18
CA TYR A 162 -2.72 -7.59 20.80
C TYR A 162 -3.38 -8.14 22.08
N LYS A 163 -3.43 -9.46 22.27
CA LYS A 163 -3.99 -10.09 23.48
C LYS A 163 -2.98 -10.20 24.64
N GLN A 164 -1.71 -9.88 24.41
CA GLN A 164 -0.69 -9.89 25.47
C GLN A 164 -0.68 -8.63 26.34
N GLY A 165 -1.62 -7.70 26.13
CA GLY A 165 -2.08 -6.68 27.08
C GLY A 165 -1.00 -6.00 27.93
N ASP A 166 -0.67 -4.76 27.59
CA ASP A 166 -0.17 -3.78 28.56
C ASP A 166 -1.21 -3.51 29.67
#